data_AF-A0A6C0APS1-F1
#
_entry.id   AF-A0A6C0APS1-F1
#
_cell.length_a   1.000
_cell.length_b   1.000
_cell.length_c   1.000
_cell.angle_alpha   90.00
_cell.angle_beta   90.00
_cell.angle_gamma   90.00
#
_symmetry.space_group_name_H-M   'P 1'
#
loop_
_entity.id
_entity.type
_entity.pdbx_description
1 polymer ?
#
loop_
_entity_poly.entity_id
_entity_poly.type
_entity_poly.pdbx_seq_one_letter_code
_entity_poly.pdbx_strand_id
1 'polypeptide(L)'
;MSHFWQGLTFQPTADRFMPALRAVPPFKPPVGLTLELSEQIPQITEFLKMNFGKVGGPRLCPILCPEELILTATDLSGQIVGSIRYRRAATFEGQSIHCIDCFCVKQEYRGSGLATALLLTLHELTNKRNLRYSIFLKEGRPIPGQIPFYSSTYVYKATTTDNPKMKPIPTDLAVRLADCYRQMNPDTVWIHSPDNPNQAWYLYKDGIQTLFVCIQDSFQEWRGGRIGWLTACFRIGSVPLDMTLSVPGFRWIWSDKVFLNGDEQGWIDDGPFHWYGYQWTSCLRPSRCYAIVV
;
A
#
# COMPACT_ATOMS: atom_id res chain seq x y z
N MET A 1 -6.69 10.52 28.82
CA MET A 1 -7.69 9.84 27.97
C MET A 1 -8.11 10.81 26.88
N SER A 2 -7.53 10.71 25.68
CA SER A 2 -7.74 11.69 24.62
C SER A 2 -9.15 11.52 24.01
N HIS A 3 -9.83 12.63 23.79
CA HIS A 3 -11.14 12.73 23.13
C HIS A 3 -11.16 12.22 21.66
N PHE A 4 -10.04 11.68 21.16
CA PHE A 4 -9.92 11.07 19.83
C PHE A 4 -10.62 9.69 19.76
N TRP A 5 -10.65 8.94 20.87
CA TRP A 5 -11.19 7.57 20.91
C TRP A 5 -12.72 7.50 20.98
N GLN A 6 -13.40 8.56 21.42
CA GLN A 6 -14.87 8.61 21.44
C GLN A 6 -15.50 8.82 20.05
N GLY A 7 -14.71 9.19 19.03
CA GLY A 7 -15.16 9.26 17.65
C GLY A 7 -15.09 7.92 16.90
N LEU A 8 -14.39 6.93 17.44
CA LEU A 8 -14.10 5.64 16.78
C LEU A 8 -14.80 4.44 17.41
N THR A 9 -15.53 4.62 18.51
CA THR A 9 -16.53 3.65 18.94
C THR A 9 -17.58 3.54 17.85
N PHE A 10 -17.44 2.52 16.99
CA PHE A 10 -18.44 1.92 16.12
C PHE A 10 -19.61 2.87 15.83
N GLN A 11 -19.32 3.94 15.10
CA GLN A 11 -20.30 5.00 14.95
C GLN A 11 -21.39 4.45 14.00
N PRO A 12 -22.65 4.22 14.43
CA PRO A 12 -23.74 3.78 13.54
C PRO A 12 -24.03 4.80 12.41
N THR A 13 -23.37 5.96 12.45
CA THR A 13 -23.28 6.96 11.38
C THR A 13 -22.47 6.50 10.17
N ALA A 14 -21.55 5.53 10.27
CA ALA A 14 -20.87 4.96 9.11
C ALA A 14 -21.88 4.35 8.13
N ASP A 15 -22.91 3.65 8.64
CA ASP A 15 -24.01 3.09 7.84
C ASP A 15 -24.98 4.15 7.29
N ARG A 16 -25.04 5.35 7.88
CA ARG A 16 -25.94 6.43 7.44
C ARG A 16 -25.53 7.03 6.09
N PHE A 17 -24.24 7.05 5.78
CA PHE A 17 -23.71 7.54 4.50
C PHE A 17 -23.41 6.41 3.49
N MET A 18 -23.49 5.14 3.91
CA MET A 18 -23.29 3.98 3.03
C MET A 18 -24.16 4.01 1.77
N PRO A 19 -25.44 4.44 1.77
CA PRO A 19 -26.22 4.49 0.54
C PRO A 19 -25.65 5.45 -0.50
N ALA A 20 -25.15 6.62 -0.07
CA ALA A 20 -24.53 7.60 -0.96
C ALA A 20 -23.14 7.14 -1.44
N LEU A 21 -22.38 6.45 -0.59
CA LEU A 21 -21.10 5.85 -0.97
C LEU A 21 -21.25 4.61 -1.85
N ARG A 22 -22.42 3.96 -1.85
CA ARG A 22 -22.75 2.83 -2.73
C ARG A 22 -23.30 3.27 -4.09
N ALA A 23 -23.72 4.53 -4.20
CA ALA A 23 -24.26 5.05 -5.44
C ALA A 23 -23.14 5.16 -6.47
N VAL A 24 -23.10 4.20 -7.39
CA VAL A 24 -22.25 4.29 -8.58
C VAL A 24 -23.00 5.17 -9.57
N PRO A 25 -22.46 6.34 -9.97
CA PRO A 25 -23.10 7.15 -10.99
C PRO A 25 -23.23 6.35 -12.29
N PRO A 26 -24.33 6.50 -13.03
CA PRO A 26 -24.46 5.87 -14.34
C PRO A 26 -23.28 6.25 -15.22
N PHE A 27 -22.61 5.26 -15.79
CA PHE A 27 -21.53 5.48 -16.74
C PHE A 27 -21.62 4.46 -17.86
N LYS A 28 -21.01 4.80 -19.00
CA LYS A 28 -20.78 3.85 -20.09
C LYS A 28 -19.28 3.78 -20.34
N PRO A 29 -18.72 2.57 -20.53
CA PRO A 29 -17.36 2.45 -21.04
C PRO A 29 -17.16 3.29 -22.30
N PRO A 30 -15.94 3.81 -22.55
CA PRO A 30 -15.61 4.44 -23.81
C PRO A 30 -15.94 3.51 -24.99
N VAL A 31 -16.39 4.09 -26.11
CA VAL A 31 -16.78 3.33 -27.30
C VAL A 31 -15.60 2.48 -27.78
N GLY A 32 -15.87 1.21 -28.09
CA GLY A 32 -14.86 0.27 -28.59
C GLY A 32 -13.98 -0.36 -27.50
N LEU A 33 -14.29 -0.12 -26.22
CA LEU A 33 -13.63 -0.76 -25.10
C LEU A 33 -14.57 -1.72 -24.36
N THR A 34 -14.04 -2.88 -24.00
CA THR A 34 -14.71 -3.87 -23.14
C THR A 34 -14.00 -3.92 -21.81
N LEU A 35 -14.75 -3.89 -20.69
CA LEU A 35 -14.22 -4.01 -19.34
C LEU A 35 -14.70 -5.33 -18.74
N GLU A 36 -13.77 -6.15 -18.27
CA GLU A 36 -14.07 -7.48 -17.75
C GLU A 36 -13.11 -7.90 -16.64
N LEU A 37 -13.59 -8.80 -15.77
CA LEU A 37 -12.74 -9.50 -14.82
C LEU A 37 -11.82 -10.44 -15.60
N SER A 38 -10.53 -10.41 -15.27
CA SER A 38 -9.52 -11.17 -15.99
C SER A 38 -8.68 -12.02 -15.05
N GLU A 39 -8.43 -13.24 -15.50
CA GLU A 39 -7.54 -14.22 -14.87
C GLU A 39 -6.24 -14.39 -15.68
N GLN A 40 -6.03 -13.56 -16.71
CA GLN A 40 -4.90 -13.63 -17.64
C GLN A 40 -3.62 -12.99 -17.04
N ILE A 41 -3.16 -13.51 -15.90
CA ILE A 41 -2.06 -12.92 -15.12
C ILE A 41 -0.78 -12.68 -15.92
N PRO A 42 -0.30 -13.60 -16.78
CA PRO A 42 0.90 -13.36 -17.57
C PRO A 42 0.78 -12.15 -18.50
N GLN A 43 -0.36 -12.01 -19.20
CA GLN A 43 -0.65 -10.92 -20.13
C GLN A 43 -0.77 -9.59 -19.39
N ILE A 44 -1.45 -9.58 -18.23
CA ILE A 44 -1.58 -8.38 -17.39
C ILE A 44 -0.21 -7.96 -16.86
N THR A 45 0.60 -8.91 -16.41
CA THR A 45 1.96 -8.63 -15.92
C THR A 45 2.81 -8.01 -17.03
N GLU A 46 2.73 -8.52 -18.25
CA GLU A 46 3.48 -7.96 -19.38
C GLU A 46 2.98 -6.57 -19.77
N PHE A 47 1.66 -6.37 -19.79
CA PHE A 47 1.07 -5.04 -19.96
C PHE A 47 1.57 -4.04 -18.91
N LEU A 48 1.60 -4.43 -17.63
CA LEU A 48 2.07 -3.60 -16.53
C LEU A 48 3.57 -3.29 -16.67
N LYS A 49 4.42 -4.26 -16.99
CA LYS A 49 5.86 -4.00 -17.23
C LYS A 49 6.10 -2.93 -18.30
N MET A 50 5.31 -2.95 -19.38
CA MET A 50 5.47 -2.01 -20.49
C MET A 50 4.88 -0.62 -20.20
N ASN A 51 3.84 -0.52 -19.36
CA ASN A 51 3.03 0.70 -19.23
C ASN A 51 2.99 1.29 -17.81
N PHE A 52 3.38 0.53 -16.79
CA PHE A 52 3.30 0.91 -15.39
C PHE A 52 4.60 1.57 -14.91
N GLY A 53 4.55 2.89 -14.78
CA GLY A 53 5.67 3.67 -14.24
C GLY A 53 6.92 3.65 -15.14
N LYS A 54 8.03 4.18 -14.62
CA LYS A 54 9.32 4.25 -15.33
C LYS A 54 10.25 3.07 -15.05
N VAL A 55 9.95 2.25 -14.03
CA VAL A 55 10.87 1.25 -13.48
C VAL A 55 10.17 -0.12 -13.44
N GLY A 56 10.26 -0.87 -14.55
CA GLY A 56 10.02 -2.31 -14.61
C GLY A 56 8.60 -2.84 -14.35
N GLY A 57 7.67 -2.03 -13.85
CA GLY A 57 6.29 -2.41 -13.50
C GLY A 57 6.19 -3.50 -12.41
N PRO A 58 5.05 -3.61 -11.71
CA PRO A 58 4.83 -4.65 -10.71
C PRO A 58 4.74 -6.03 -11.38
N ARG A 59 5.29 -7.05 -10.72
CA ARG A 59 5.08 -8.45 -11.08
C ARG A 59 3.93 -9.02 -10.25
N LEU A 60 2.89 -9.52 -10.92
CA LEU A 60 1.75 -10.13 -10.25
C LEU A 60 2.05 -11.57 -9.82
N CYS A 61 1.45 -12.00 -8.71
CA CYS A 61 1.43 -13.40 -8.31
C CYS A 61 0.62 -14.21 -9.34
N PRO A 62 1.10 -15.37 -9.83
CA PRO A 62 0.39 -16.18 -10.82
C PRO A 62 -0.92 -16.77 -10.30
N ILE A 63 -1.13 -16.82 -8.97
CA ILE A 63 -2.32 -17.35 -8.33
C ILE A 63 -3.03 -16.22 -7.60
N LEU A 64 -4.28 -15.97 -7.98
CA LEU A 64 -5.16 -15.01 -7.32
C LEU A 64 -5.79 -15.60 -6.06
N CYS A 65 -5.89 -14.78 -5.02
CA CYS A 65 -6.72 -15.11 -3.87
C CYS A 65 -8.22 -15.05 -4.26
N PRO A 66 -9.13 -15.80 -3.59
CA PRO A 66 -10.56 -15.79 -3.92
C PRO A 66 -11.26 -14.41 -3.86
N GLU A 67 -10.75 -13.52 -3.02
CA GLU A 67 -11.25 -12.15 -2.85
C GLU A 67 -10.55 -11.14 -3.77
N GLU A 68 -9.56 -11.59 -4.55
CA GLU A 68 -8.79 -10.74 -5.47
C GLU A 68 -9.54 -10.60 -6.80
N LEU A 69 -9.68 -9.36 -7.25
CA LEU A 69 -10.29 -8.99 -8.51
C LEU A 69 -9.25 -8.26 -9.35
N ILE A 70 -9.06 -8.68 -10.59
CA ILE A 70 -8.36 -7.87 -11.58
C ILE A 70 -9.35 -7.55 -12.68
N LEU A 71 -9.55 -6.25 -12.91
CA LEU A 71 -10.38 -5.74 -13.99
C LEU A 71 -9.46 -5.21 -15.09
N THR A 72 -9.63 -5.72 -16.30
CA THR A 72 -8.92 -5.25 -17.49
C THR A 72 -9.86 -4.56 -18.45
N ALA A 73 -9.31 -3.62 -19.21
CA ALA A 73 -9.96 -3.07 -20.38
C ALA A 73 -9.26 -3.53 -21.65
N THR A 74 -10.02 -4.02 -22.62
CA THR A 74 -9.54 -4.46 -23.92
C THR A 74 -10.14 -3.60 -25.03
N ASP A 75 -9.34 -3.35 -26.07
CA ASP A 75 -9.82 -2.66 -27.28
C ASP A 75 -10.41 -3.64 -28.31
N LEU A 76 -10.89 -3.12 -29.44
CA LEU A 76 -11.47 -3.91 -30.54
C LEU A 76 -10.51 -4.95 -31.13
N SER A 77 -9.20 -4.81 -30.92
CA SER A 77 -8.19 -5.78 -31.35
C SER A 77 -7.93 -6.87 -30.30
N GLY A 78 -8.60 -6.80 -29.15
CA GLY A 78 -8.41 -7.72 -28.02
C GLY A 78 -7.16 -7.42 -27.18
N GLN A 79 -6.50 -6.27 -27.39
CA GLN A 79 -5.31 -5.90 -26.63
C GLN A 79 -5.69 -5.27 -25.29
N ILE A 80 -4.95 -5.58 -24.22
CA ILE A 80 -5.12 -4.93 -22.92
C ILE A 80 -4.63 -3.48 -23.01
N VAL A 81 -5.51 -2.54 -22.68
CA VAL A 81 -5.25 -1.09 -22.71
C VAL A 81 -5.43 -0.43 -21.34
N GLY A 82 -5.95 -1.16 -20.35
CA GLY A 82 -6.03 -0.73 -18.97
C GLY A 82 -6.18 -1.88 -17.99
N SER A 83 -5.76 -1.66 -16.75
CA SER A 83 -5.84 -2.64 -15.66
C SER A 83 -6.07 -1.92 -14.33
N ILE A 84 -6.80 -2.57 -13.42
CA ILE A 84 -6.89 -2.20 -12.01
C ILE A 84 -7.10 -3.46 -11.18
N ARG A 85 -6.42 -3.55 -10.04
CA ARG A 85 -6.50 -4.71 -9.14
C ARG A 85 -7.05 -4.30 -7.79
N TYR A 86 -7.88 -5.17 -7.23
CA TYR A 86 -8.41 -5.10 -5.88
C TYR A 86 -8.06 -6.40 -5.18
N ARG A 87 -7.34 -6.34 -4.07
CA ARG A 87 -6.90 -7.54 -3.35
C ARG A 87 -7.06 -7.34 -1.86
N ARG A 88 -7.25 -8.42 -1.11
CA ARG A 88 -7.13 -8.35 0.35
C ARG A 88 -5.72 -7.86 0.69
N ALA A 89 -5.67 -6.79 1.49
CA ALA A 89 -4.43 -6.21 1.96
C ALA A 89 -4.09 -6.81 3.32
N ALA A 90 -5.03 -6.70 4.26
CA ALA A 90 -4.74 -6.79 5.68
C ALA A 90 -6.03 -6.90 6.50
N THR A 91 -5.86 -6.95 7.82
CA THR A 91 -6.93 -6.75 8.81
C THR A 91 -6.67 -5.47 9.58
N PHE A 92 -7.73 -4.72 9.88
CA PHE A 92 -7.70 -3.52 10.71
C PHE A 92 -8.91 -3.55 11.64
N GLU A 93 -8.68 -3.52 12.95
CA GLU A 93 -9.75 -3.56 13.97
C GLU A 93 -10.75 -4.72 13.77
N GLY A 94 -10.25 -5.89 13.35
CA GLY A 94 -11.06 -7.08 13.09
C GLY A 94 -11.81 -7.08 11.75
N GLN A 95 -11.66 -6.04 10.92
CA GLN A 95 -12.26 -5.95 9.59
C GLN A 95 -11.20 -6.18 8.50
N SER A 96 -11.56 -6.93 7.46
CA SER A 96 -10.71 -7.07 6.27
C SER A 96 -10.61 -5.73 5.53
N ILE A 97 -9.39 -5.26 5.31
CA ILE A 97 -9.07 -4.13 4.43
C ILE A 97 -8.45 -4.67 3.14
N HIS A 98 -8.80 -4.04 2.04
CA HIS A 98 -8.32 -4.35 0.70
C HIS A 98 -7.44 -3.22 0.17
N CYS A 99 -6.57 -3.53 -0.77
CA CYS A 99 -5.76 -2.55 -1.47
C CYS A 99 -6.20 -2.51 -2.93
N ILE A 100 -6.32 -1.30 -3.48
CA ILE A 100 -6.40 -1.07 -4.91
C ILE A 100 -5.01 -0.71 -5.39
N ASP A 101 -4.47 -1.52 -6.29
CA ASP A 101 -3.16 -1.31 -6.90
C ASP A 101 -3.18 -1.71 -8.38
N CYS A 102 -2.01 -1.71 -9.03
CA CYS A 102 -1.85 -2.04 -10.46
C CYS A 102 -2.79 -1.25 -11.38
N PHE A 103 -3.13 -0.02 -10.98
CA PHE A 103 -3.98 0.87 -11.75
C PHE A 103 -3.18 1.51 -12.88
N CYS A 104 -3.45 1.09 -14.11
CA CYS A 104 -2.68 1.48 -15.29
C CYS A 104 -3.60 1.73 -16.48
N VAL A 105 -3.29 2.78 -17.25
CA VAL A 105 -3.92 3.07 -18.54
C VAL A 105 -2.83 3.35 -19.56
N LYS A 106 -2.90 2.62 -20.68
CA LYS A 106 -2.00 2.77 -21.82
C LYS A 106 -2.02 4.23 -22.31
N GLN A 107 -0.87 4.77 -22.68
CA GLN A 107 -0.70 6.21 -22.92
C GLN A 107 -1.68 6.77 -23.96
N GLU A 108 -1.92 6.04 -25.05
CA GLU A 108 -2.85 6.41 -26.13
C GLU A 108 -4.30 6.56 -25.66
N TYR A 109 -4.68 5.89 -24.57
CA TYR A 109 -6.04 5.88 -24.02
C TYR A 109 -6.21 6.84 -22.84
N ARG A 110 -5.18 7.61 -22.47
CA ARG A 110 -5.29 8.60 -21.38
C ARG A 110 -6.16 9.78 -21.83
N GLY A 111 -6.99 10.28 -20.92
CA GLY A 111 -7.97 11.35 -21.23
C GLY A 111 -9.27 10.85 -21.88
N SER A 112 -9.37 9.59 -22.28
CA SER A 112 -10.59 8.99 -22.87
C SER A 112 -11.73 8.74 -21.87
N GLY A 113 -11.47 8.89 -20.57
CA GLY A 113 -12.38 8.45 -19.51
C GLY A 113 -12.21 6.99 -19.08
N LEU A 114 -11.30 6.23 -19.69
CA LEU A 114 -11.05 4.81 -19.34
C LEU A 114 -10.70 4.61 -17.86
N ALA A 115 -9.85 5.47 -17.30
CA ALA A 115 -9.49 5.44 -15.88
C ALA A 115 -10.74 5.51 -14.97
N THR A 116 -11.67 6.41 -15.29
CA THR A 116 -12.94 6.57 -14.59
C THR A 116 -13.80 5.31 -14.75
N ALA A 117 -13.91 4.77 -15.95
CA ALA A 117 -14.68 3.55 -16.20
C ALA A 117 -14.15 2.35 -15.40
N LEU A 118 -12.83 2.16 -15.34
CA LEU A 118 -12.21 1.10 -14.52
C LEU A 118 -12.56 1.27 -13.03
N LEU A 119 -12.42 2.49 -12.49
CA LEU A 119 -12.75 2.78 -11.09
C LEU A 119 -14.23 2.58 -10.79
N LEU A 120 -15.14 3.03 -11.66
CA LEU A 120 -16.58 2.88 -11.42
C LEU A 120 -17.05 1.43 -11.55
N THR A 121 -16.50 0.69 -12.52
CA THR A 121 -16.79 -0.75 -12.66
C THR A 121 -16.30 -1.51 -11.44
N LEU A 122 -15.08 -1.21 -10.97
CA LEU A 122 -14.55 -1.83 -9.77
C LEU A 122 -15.44 -1.53 -8.55
N HIS A 123 -15.87 -0.27 -8.41
CA HIS A 123 -16.80 0.15 -7.36
C HIS A 123 -18.08 -0.70 -7.36
N GLU A 124 -18.70 -0.86 -8.54
CA GLU A 124 -19.94 -1.62 -8.68
C GLU A 124 -19.74 -3.10 -8.28
N LEU A 125 -18.63 -3.70 -8.71
CA LEU A 125 -18.28 -5.08 -8.39
C LEU A 125 -18.02 -5.28 -6.89
N THR A 126 -17.24 -4.38 -6.26
CA THR A 126 -16.96 -4.46 -4.82
C THR A 126 -18.22 -4.28 -4.00
N ASN A 127 -19.12 -3.36 -4.39
CA ASN A 127 -20.42 -3.20 -3.74
C ASN A 127 -21.30 -4.44 -3.86
N LYS A 128 -21.41 -5.04 -5.05
CA LYS A 128 -22.16 -6.29 -5.26
C LYS A 128 -21.65 -7.43 -4.39
N ARG A 129 -20.34 -7.47 -4.13
CA ARG A 129 -19.68 -8.47 -3.27
C ARG A 129 -19.59 -8.05 -1.79
N ASN A 130 -20.16 -6.90 -1.41
CA ASN A 130 -20.11 -6.35 -0.06
C ASN A 130 -18.67 -6.12 0.48
N LEU A 131 -17.73 -5.77 -0.40
CA LEU A 131 -16.33 -5.47 -0.08
C LEU A 131 -16.18 -3.95 0.10
N ARG A 132 -16.13 -3.47 1.34
CA ARG A 132 -16.34 -2.04 1.66
C ARG A 132 -15.09 -1.26 2.03
N TYR A 133 -14.08 -1.94 2.55
CA TYR A 133 -12.91 -1.27 3.09
C TYR A 133 -11.75 -1.47 2.15
N SER A 134 -11.43 -0.44 1.38
CA SER A 134 -10.18 -0.43 0.63
C SER A 134 -9.41 0.87 0.78
N ILE A 135 -8.12 0.74 0.55
CA ILE A 135 -7.16 1.83 0.51
C ILE A 135 -6.41 1.78 -0.81
N PHE A 136 -5.80 2.90 -1.20
CA PHE A 136 -4.86 2.91 -2.30
C PHE A 136 -3.76 3.92 -2.06
N LEU A 137 -2.59 3.60 -2.61
CA LEU A 137 -1.43 4.47 -2.63
C LEU A 137 -1.44 5.27 -3.93
N LYS A 138 -1.20 6.57 -3.82
CA LYS A 138 -0.93 7.43 -4.96
C LYS A 138 0.41 8.13 -4.78
N GLU A 139 1.31 7.91 -5.73
CA GLU A 139 2.56 8.65 -5.86
C GLU A 139 2.37 9.97 -6.62
N GLY A 140 3.27 10.92 -6.36
CA GLY A 140 3.30 12.24 -6.99
C GLY A 140 2.27 13.19 -6.39
N ARG A 141 1.64 14.02 -7.24
CA ARG A 141 0.70 15.07 -6.79
C ARG A 141 -0.52 14.47 -6.08
N PRO A 142 -1.05 15.09 -5.01
CA PRO A 142 -2.27 14.63 -4.36
C PRO A 142 -3.49 14.75 -5.31
N ILE A 143 -4.56 14.01 -5.00
CA ILE A 143 -5.81 14.08 -5.76
C ILE A 143 -6.52 15.39 -5.41
N PRO A 144 -6.84 16.26 -6.39
CA PRO A 144 -7.55 17.50 -6.12
C PRO A 144 -8.91 17.24 -5.43
N GLY A 145 -9.19 17.98 -4.36
CA GLY A 145 -10.45 17.89 -3.63
C GLY A 145 -10.63 16.65 -2.75
N GLN A 146 -9.64 15.75 -2.68
CA GLN A 146 -9.63 14.60 -1.77
C GLN A 146 -8.57 14.80 -0.70
N ILE A 147 -8.89 14.41 0.54
CA ILE A 147 -7.97 14.52 1.66
C ILE A 147 -7.39 13.13 1.92
N PRO A 148 -6.09 12.89 1.69
CA PRO A 148 -5.46 11.64 2.07
C PRO A 148 -5.45 11.50 3.60
N PHE A 149 -5.58 10.26 4.09
CA PHE A 149 -5.48 10.01 5.53
C PHE A 149 -4.01 9.99 5.99
N TYR A 150 -3.09 9.70 5.08
CA TYR A 150 -1.65 9.79 5.33
C TYR A 150 -0.91 10.31 4.11
N SER A 151 0.13 11.12 4.31
CA SER A 151 0.96 11.65 3.23
C SER A 151 2.36 11.88 3.74
N SER A 152 3.34 11.56 2.91
CA SER A 152 4.75 11.81 3.20
C SER A 152 5.56 11.82 1.90
N THR A 153 6.88 11.75 2.04
CA THR A 153 7.85 11.65 0.96
C THR A 153 8.59 10.34 1.09
N TYR A 154 8.75 9.63 -0.02
CA TYR A 154 9.64 8.49 -0.08
C TYR A 154 11.09 8.93 -0.30
N VAL A 155 11.99 8.18 0.34
CA VAL A 155 13.43 8.28 0.19
C VAL A 155 14.01 6.90 -0.06
N TYR A 156 15.16 6.83 -0.71
CA TYR A 156 15.89 5.57 -0.85
C TYR A 156 17.38 5.73 -0.56
N LYS A 157 17.99 4.62 -0.14
CA LYS A 157 19.43 4.52 0.11
C LYS A 157 19.93 3.12 -0.23
N ALA A 158 21.19 3.03 -0.64
CA ALA A 158 21.83 1.75 -0.89
C ALA A 158 22.01 0.98 0.43
N THR A 159 21.82 -0.32 0.39
CA THR A 159 22.10 -1.21 1.51
C THR A 159 23.60 -1.23 1.80
N THR A 160 23.97 -1.28 3.09
CA THR A 160 25.37 -1.41 3.53
C THR A 160 25.71 -2.87 3.83
N THR A 161 26.97 -3.15 4.16
CA THR A 161 27.41 -4.48 4.62
C THR A 161 26.73 -4.88 5.93
N ASP A 162 26.68 -6.19 6.19
CA ASP A 162 25.97 -6.83 7.31
C ASP A 162 26.11 -6.11 8.67
N ASN A 163 24.98 -5.88 9.34
CA ASN A 163 24.91 -5.38 10.71
C ASN A 163 24.55 -6.53 11.65
N PRO A 164 25.49 -7.05 12.46
CA PRO A 164 25.27 -8.24 13.28
C PRO A 164 24.25 -8.04 14.42
N LYS A 165 23.89 -6.78 14.73
CA LYS A 165 22.89 -6.46 15.78
C LYS A 165 21.44 -6.52 15.26
N MET A 166 21.24 -6.53 13.95
CA MET A 166 19.93 -6.61 13.33
C MET A 166 19.54 -8.07 13.15
N LYS A 167 18.55 -8.56 13.89
CA LYS A 167 18.15 -9.97 13.87
C LYS A 167 16.77 -10.14 13.23
N PRO A 168 16.60 -11.09 12.29
CA PRO A 168 15.26 -11.44 11.82
C PRO A 168 14.45 -12.02 12.97
N ILE A 169 13.15 -11.74 12.98
CA ILE A 169 12.22 -12.32 13.96
C ILE A 169 11.00 -12.94 13.26
N PRO A 170 10.38 -13.97 13.87
CA PRO A 170 9.14 -14.54 13.36
C PRO A 170 7.97 -13.54 13.31
N THR A 171 7.08 -13.69 12.32
CA THR A 171 5.93 -12.80 12.09
C THR A 171 4.94 -12.80 13.26
N ASP A 172 4.73 -13.93 13.93
CA ASP A 172 3.86 -14.02 15.11
C ASP A 172 4.40 -13.18 16.28
N LEU A 173 5.70 -13.22 16.52
CA LEU A 173 6.37 -12.37 17.51
C LEU A 173 6.29 -10.89 17.09
N ALA A 174 6.52 -10.59 15.81
CA ALA A 174 6.43 -9.25 15.26
C ALA A 174 5.04 -8.62 15.48
N VAL A 175 3.97 -9.35 15.20
CA VAL A 175 2.58 -8.90 15.42
C VAL A 175 2.34 -8.58 16.89
N ARG A 176 2.78 -9.46 17.81
CA ARG A 176 2.65 -9.22 19.25
C ARG A 176 3.40 -7.97 19.73
N LEU A 177 4.60 -7.73 19.20
CA LEU A 177 5.38 -6.53 19.52
C LEU A 177 4.74 -5.25 18.97
N ALA A 178 4.22 -5.29 17.73
CA ALA A 178 3.48 -4.17 17.15
C ALA A 178 2.24 -3.83 17.98
N ASP A 179 1.50 -4.84 18.45
CA ASP A 179 0.36 -4.64 19.34
C ASP A 179 0.75 -3.99 20.67
N CYS A 180 1.84 -4.42 21.29
CA CYS A 180 2.37 -3.76 22.50
C CYS A 180 2.76 -2.32 22.23
N TYR A 181 3.42 -2.04 21.10
CA TYR A 181 3.80 -0.69 20.71
C TYR A 181 2.58 0.22 20.53
N ARG A 182 1.52 -0.29 19.86
CA ARG A 182 0.26 0.44 19.64
C ARG A 182 -0.46 0.77 20.95
N GLN A 183 -0.41 -0.10 21.94
CA GLN A 183 -0.97 0.20 23.27
C GLN A 183 -0.26 1.39 23.95
N MET A 184 1.04 1.55 23.70
CA MET A 184 1.82 2.69 24.21
C MET A 184 1.73 3.94 23.32
N ASN A 185 1.47 3.75 22.01
CA ASN A 185 1.43 4.80 20.99
C ASN A 185 0.11 4.74 20.24
N PRO A 186 -1.00 5.15 20.88
CA PRO A 186 -2.36 4.92 20.38
C PRO A 186 -2.64 5.61 19.03
N ASP A 187 -1.92 6.68 18.69
CA ASP A 187 -2.07 7.39 17.40
C ASP A 187 -1.43 6.66 16.20
N THR A 188 -0.83 5.48 16.41
CA THR A 188 -0.19 4.69 15.35
C THR A 188 -1.24 3.97 14.52
N VAL A 189 -1.29 4.24 13.21
CA VAL A 189 -2.12 3.44 12.29
C VAL A 189 -1.40 2.15 11.96
N TRP A 190 -2.06 1.02 12.22
CA TRP A 190 -1.52 -0.32 12.00
C TRP A 190 -2.47 -1.16 11.15
N ILE A 191 -2.12 -1.34 9.87
CA ILE A 191 -2.83 -2.18 8.91
C ILE A 191 -1.90 -3.35 8.59
N HIS A 192 -2.26 -4.56 8.99
CA HIS A 192 -1.35 -5.70 8.94
C HIS A 192 -1.95 -6.97 8.36
N SER A 193 -1.09 -7.74 7.71
CA SER A 193 -1.46 -9.00 7.05
C SER A 193 -0.57 -10.12 7.58
N PRO A 194 -0.95 -10.80 8.67
CA PRO A 194 -0.06 -11.78 9.33
C PRO A 194 0.34 -12.94 8.40
N ASP A 195 -0.48 -13.22 7.40
CA ASP A 195 -0.29 -14.33 6.45
C ASP A 195 0.45 -13.91 5.17
N ASN A 196 0.86 -12.65 5.03
CA ASN A 196 1.53 -12.18 3.83
C ASN A 196 3.00 -12.64 3.83
N PRO A 197 3.40 -13.50 2.87
CA PRO A 197 4.76 -14.05 2.83
C PRO A 197 5.80 -13.00 2.40
N ASN A 198 5.37 -11.86 1.88
CA ASN A 198 6.23 -10.75 1.48
C ASN A 198 6.65 -9.86 2.66
N GLN A 199 6.65 -10.38 3.89
CA GLN A 199 7.03 -9.63 5.09
C GLN A 199 8.26 -10.23 5.74
N ALA A 200 9.29 -9.42 5.89
CA ALA A 200 10.47 -9.75 6.68
C ALA A 200 10.60 -8.78 7.85
N TRP A 201 10.59 -9.33 9.06
CA TRP A 201 10.61 -8.57 10.30
C TRP A 201 11.97 -8.62 10.96
N TYR A 202 12.44 -7.48 11.46
CA TYR A 202 13.78 -7.33 12.01
C TYR A 202 13.74 -6.56 13.33
N LEU A 203 14.48 -7.03 14.33
CA LEU A 203 14.64 -6.40 15.64
C LEU A 203 16.11 -6.08 15.96
N TYR A 204 16.37 -4.81 16.23
CA TYR A 204 17.65 -4.29 16.68
C TYR A 204 17.48 -3.96 18.15
N LYS A 205 18.46 -4.37 18.96
CA LYS A 205 18.46 -4.08 20.39
C LYS A 205 19.88 -3.80 20.87
N ASP A 206 20.05 -2.66 21.53
CA ASP A 206 21.28 -2.29 22.23
C ASP A 206 20.95 -1.54 23.53
N GLY A 207 21.01 -2.25 24.66
CA GLY A 207 20.52 -1.72 25.93
C GLY A 207 19.03 -1.34 25.87
N ILE A 208 18.73 -0.05 26.06
CA ILE A 208 17.36 0.52 25.98
C ILE A 208 16.94 0.88 24.55
N GLN A 209 17.90 0.97 23.63
CA GLN A 209 17.63 1.32 22.25
C GLN A 209 17.05 0.12 21.52
N THR A 210 15.87 0.31 20.95
CA THR A 210 15.17 -0.73 20.20
C THR A 210 14.66 -0.15 18.88
N LEU A 211 14.91 -0.87 17.79
CA LEU A 211 14.36 -0.56 16.48
C LEU A 211 13.77 -1.84 15.88
N PHE A 212 12.48 -1.79 15.60
CA PHE A 212 11.70 -2.90 15.10
C PHE A 212 11.06 -2.48 13.77
N VAL A 213 11.40 -3.18 12.69
CA VAL A 213 11.01 -2.78 11.33
C VAL A 213 10.44 -3.94 10.53
N CYS A 214 9.55 -3.61 9.59
CA CYS A 214 9.11 -4.51 8.53
C CYS A 214 9.67 -4.05 7.19
N ILE A 215 10.21 -5.01 6.43
CA ILE A 215 10.65 -4.80 5.06
C ILE A 215 9.93 -5.78 4.16
N GLN A 216 9.44 -5.28 3.04
CA GLN A 216 8.73 -6.04 2.03
C GLN A 216 9.48 -5.95 0.70
N ASP A 217 9.36 -6.95 -0.18
CA ASP A 217 9.79 -6.76 -1.57
C ASP A 217 8.84 -5.75 -2.24
N SER A 218 9.40 -4.70 -2.84
CA SER A 218 8.59 -3.78 -3.65
C SER A 218 8.23 -4.39 -5.02
N PHE A 219 8.85 -5.52 -5.37
CA PHE A 219 8.85 -6.15 -6.68
C PHE A 219 9.43 -5.25 -7.79
N GLN A 220 10.24 -4.25 -7.41
CA GLN A 220 10.92 -3.34 -8.31
C GLN A 220 12.44 -3.53 -8.26
N GLU A 221 13.10 -3.17 -9.36
CA GLU A 221 14.55 -3.19 -9.49
C GLU A 221 15.07 -1.80 -9.86
N TRP A 222 16.12 -1.34 -9.19
CA TRP A 222 16.79 -0.07 -9.48
C TRP A 222 18.29 -0.26 -9.64
N ARG A 223 18.85 0.26 -10.75
CA ARG A 223 20.28 0.16 -11.08
C ARG A 223 20.86 -1.26 -10.89
N GLY A 224 20.13 -2.27 -11.35
CA GLY A 224 20.55 -3.67 -11.30
C GLY A 224 20.50 -4.31 -9.91
N GLY A 225 19.58 -3.88 -9.04
CA GLY A 225 19.33 -4.55 -7.77
C GLY A 225 17.91 -4.34 -7.26
N ARG A 226 17.42 -5.32 -6.49
CA ARG A 226 16.08 -5.29 -5.90
C ARG A 226 15.97 -4.22 -4.82
N ILE A 227 14.76 -3.69 -4.67
CA ILE A 227 14.43 -2.66 -3.68
C ILE A 227 13.57 -3.29 -2.58
N GLY A 228 14.05 -3.24 -1.33
CA GLY A 228 13.25 -3.53 -0.15
C GLY A 228 12.46 -2.29 0.25
N TRP A 229 11.19 -2.43 0.59
CA TRP A 229 10.32 -1.35 1.04
C TRP A 229 10.10 -1.46 2.55
N LEU A 230 10.55 -0.45 3.29
CA LEU A 230 10.36 -0.35 4.73
C LEU A 230 8.96 0.18 5.03
N THR A 231 8.08 -0.72 5.47
CA THR A 231 6.64 -0.45 5.64
C THR A 231 6.18 -0.30 7.07
N ALA A 232 7.04 -0.63 8.03
CA ALA A 232 6.81 -0.39 9.44
C ALA A 232 8.13 0.02 10.12
N CYS A 233 8.07 1.03 10.99
CA CYS A 233 9.20 1.48 11.78
C CYS A 233 8.76 1.85 13.20
N PHE A 234 9.10 1.00 14.17
CA PHE A 234 8.81 1.19 15.57
C PHE A 234 10.10 1.38 16.34
N ARG A 235 10.24 2.53 17.02
CA ARG A 235 11.48 2.93 17.66
C ARG A 235 11.28 3.27 19.13
N ILE A 236 12.22 2.84 19.96
CA ILE A 236 12.39 3.26 21.36
C ILE A 236 13.83 3.78 21.52
N GLY A 237 13.97 5.03 21.98
CA GLY A 237 15.25 5.72 22.05
C GLY A 237 15.69 6.32 20.72
N SER A 238 16.91 6.87 20.67
CA SER A 238 17.50 7.43 19.44
C SER A 238 18.30 6.36 18.70
N VAL A 239 17.72 5.77 17.66
CA VAL A 239 18.34 4.71 16.84
C VAL A 239 18.31 5.11 15.37
N PRO A 240 19.45 5.33 14.71
CA PRO A 240 19.52 5.63 13.29
C PRO A 240 18.88 4.52 12.44
N LEU A 241 18.12 4.89 11.40
CA LEU A 241 17.54 3.91 10.47
C LEU A 241 18.63 3.21 9.64
N ASP A 242 19.81 3.84 9.50
CA ASP A 242 20.96 3.26 8.80
C ASP A 242 21.35 1.87 9.34
N MET A 243 21.04 1.57 10.61
CA MET A 243 21.26 0.26 11.20
C MET A 243 20.44 -0.86 10.55
N THR A 244 19.33 -0.54 9.88
CA THR A 244 18.45 -1.49 9.19
C THR A 244 18.78 -1.62 7.71
N LEU A 245 19.81 -0.94 7.18
CA LEU A 245 20.16 -1.00 5.76
C LEU A 245 20.85 -2.30 5.36
N SER A 246 21.23 -3.15 6.32
CA SER A 246 21.92 -4.41 6.07
C SER A 246 20.92 -5.58 5.95
N VAL A 247 20.07 -5.55 4.93
CA VAL A 247 18.99 -6.54 4.76
C VAL A 247 19.32 -7.47 3.59
N PRO A 248 19.43 -8.79 3.82
CA PRO A 248 19.78 -9.73 2.77
C PRO A 248 18.82 -9.68 1.58
N GLY A 249 19.37 -9.76 0.37
CA GLY A 249 18.58 -9.90 -0.87
C GLY A 249 18.07 -8.59 -1.50
N PHE A 250 18.28 -7.45 -0.85
CA PHE A 250 17.99 -6.12 -1.40
C PHE A 250 19.28 -5.32 -1.55
N ARG A 251 19.37 -4.53 -2.63
CA ARG A 251 20.48 -3.60 -2.86
C ARG A 251 20.12 -2.17 -2.43
N TRP A 252 18.83 -1.89 -2.37
CA TRP A 252 18.28 -0.58 -2.04
C TRP A 252 17.18 -0.76 -1.02
N ILE A 253 17.07 0.18 -0.09
CA ILE A 253 15.91 0.31 0.79
C ILE A 253 15.17 1.59 0.42
N TRP A 254 13.87 1.44 0.22
CA TRP A 254 12.90 2.51 0.06
C TRP A 254 12.15 2.69 1.36
N SER A 255 12.03 3.92 1.86
CA SER A 255 11.44 4.20 3.17
C SER A 255 10.64 5.49 3.12
N ASP A 256 9.69 5.62 4.05
CA ASP A 256 9.12 6.92 4.38
C ASP A 256 10.19 7.79 5.04
N LYS A 257 10.32 9.04 4.58
CA LYS A 257 11.21 10.06 5.13
C LYS A 257 10.98 10.34 6.61
N VAL A 258 9.74 10.24 7.10
CA VAL A 258 9.39 10.41 8.52
C VAL A 258 10.10 9.37 9.41
N PHE A 259 10.37 8.17 8.90
CA PHE A 259 11.06 7.12 9.66
C PHE A 259 12.53 7.46 9.96
N LEU A 260 13.12 8.38 9.20
CA LEU A 260 14.47 8.87 9.42
C LEU A 260 14.63 9.70 10.68
N ASN A 261 13.54 10.29 11.20
CA ASN A 261 13.55 11.09 12.43
C ASN A 261 14.64 12.19 12.44
N GLY A 262 14.81 12.87 11.31
CA GLY A 262 15.78 13.95 11.11
C GLY A 262 17.16 13.52 10.60
N ASP A 263 17.44 12.22 10.51
CA ASP A 263 18.70 11.70 9.97
C ASP A 263 18.59 11.40 8.47
N GLU A 264 18.67 12.46 7.65
CA GLU A 264 18.52 12.37 6.20
C GLU A 264 19.86 12.17 5.46
N GLN A 265 20.97 12.01 6.19
CA GLN A 265 22.29 11.99 5.57
C GLN A 265 22.47 10.78 4.64
N GLY A 266 22.76 11.05 3.37
CA GLY A 266 22.98 10.03 2.35
C GLY A 266 21.73 9.34 1.83
N TRP A 267 20.53 9.75 2.26
CA TRP A 267 19.27 9.36 1.66
C TRP A 267 18.97 10.24 0.45
N ILE A 268 18.35 9.65 -0.58
CA ILE A 268 17.98 10.35 -1.81
C ILE A 268 16.46 10.49 -1.84
N ASP A 269 15.97 11.71 -2.04
CA ASP A 269 14.55 11.98 -2.22
C ASP A 269 14.04 11.34 -3.53
N ASP A 270 12.94 10.60 -3.43
CA ASP A 270 12.27 9.96 -4.57
C ASP A 270 11.04 10.76 -5.01
N GLY A 271 10.16 11.07 -4.05
CA GLY A 271 8.98 11.89 -4.30
C GLY A 271 7.86 11.72 -3.28
N PRO A 272 6.84 12.58 -3.34
CA PRO A 272 5.69 12.52 -2.44
C PRO A 272 4.80 11.32 -2.73
N PHE A 273 4.12 10.83 -1.69
CA PHE A 273 3.07 9.83 -1.79
C PHE A 273 1.93 10.10 -0.82
N HIS A 274 0.78 9.50 -1.12
CA HIS A 274 -0.48 9.77 -0.44
C HIS A 274 -1.33 8.51 -0.36
N TRP A 275 -1.74 8.13 0.86
CA TRP A 275 -2.71 7.06 1.06
C TRP A 275 -4.13 7.62 1.18
N TYR A 276 -5.06 7.00 0.46
CA TYR A 276 -6.47 7.36 0.45
C TYR A 276 -7.32 6.17 0.82
N GLY A 277 -8.45 6.45 1.45
CA GLY A 277 -9.56 5.50 1.53
C GLY A 277 -10.30 5.47 0.20
N TYR A 278 -10.69 4.27 -0.24
CA TYR A 278 -11.63 4.06 -1.32
C TYR A 278 -12.80 3.28 -0.75
N GLN A 279 -13.99 3.90 -0.75
CA GLN A 279 -15.17 3.39 -0.03
C GLN A 279 -14.98 3.26 1.51
N TRP A 280 -13.80 3.64 2.02
CA TRP A 280 -13.46 3.63 3.44
C TRP A 280 -13.87 4.94 4.13
N THR A 281 -14.79 4.84 5.10
CA THR A 281 -15.22 5.96 5.94
C THR A 281 -14.49 5.93 7.28
N SER A 282 -13.26 6.42 7.31
CA SER A 282 -12.55 6.63 8.57
C SER A 282 -12.09 8.08 8.68
N CYS A 283 -12.23 8.65 9.88
CA CYS A 283 -11.67 9.95 10.23
C CYS A 283 -10.21 9.85 10.73
N LEU A 284 -9.58 8.68 10.62
CA LEU A 284 -8.21 8.46 11.05
C LEU A 284 -7.25 9.41 10.33
N ARG A 285 -6.50 10.16 11.12
CA ARG A 285 -5.38 10.99 10.68
C ARG A 285 -4.18 10.62 11.54
N PRO A 286 -3.40 9.59 11.15
CA PRO A 286 -2.16 9.24 11.85
C PRO A 286 -1.31 10.48 12.06
N SER A 287 -0.95 10.75 13.33
CA SER A 287 -0.24 11.98 13.69
C SER A 287 1.26 11.88 13.45
N ARG A 288 1.84 10.67 13.52
CA ARG A 288 3.31 10.49 13.58
C ARG A 288 3.87 9.20 12.96
N CYS A 289 3.12 8.10 12.96
CA CYS A 289 3.61 6.81 12.47
C CYS A 289 2.49 6.02 11.79
N TYR A 290 2.84 5.33 10.71
CA TYR A 290 2.01 4.30 10.10
C TYR A 290 2.82 3.02 10.00
N ALA A 291 2.09 1.92 9.94
CA ALA A 291 2.65 0.66 9.53
C ALA A 291 1.57 -0.04 8.69
N ILE A 292 1.78 -0.03 7.37
CA ILE A 292 0.84 -0.56 6.38
C ILE A 292 1.57 -1.69 5.68
N VAL A 293 1.25 -2.92 6.08
CA VAL A 293 1.92 -4.11 5.59
C VAL A 293 0.96 -4.88 4.69
N VAL A 294 1.01 -4.53 3.41
CA VAL A 294 0.09 -4.98 2.36
C VAL A 294 0.72 -5.98 1.41
#